data_AF-X1DZK0-F1
#
_entry.id   AF-X1DZK0-F1
#
_cell.length_a   1.000
_cell.length_b   1.000
_cell.length_c   1.000
_cell.angle_alpha   90.00
_cell.angle_beta   90.00
_cell.angle_gamma   90.00
#
_symmetry.space_group_name_H-M   'P 1'
#
loop_
_entity.id
_entity.type
_entity.pdbx_description
1 polymer ?
#
loop_
_entity_poly.entity_id
_entity_poly.type
_entity_poly.pdbx_seq_one_letter_code
_entity_poly.pdbx_strand_id
1 'polypeptide(L)'
;MNKDLDDRLIPNGEYRDAQNISVGKSEADDIGSLETVLGNILGNDFNSNIISLEIIGYYADEINNRFIIFLTDYTDTNANPTPPSSTNNCFIYEYTPSNKGVDLLVSGIFLNFSKNKPITGVDLIEDLLFFTDNRNQPRK
;
A
#
# COMPACT_ATOMS: atom_id res chain seq x y z
N MET A 1 -1.08 1.16 35.30
CA MET A 1 -0.18 1.82 34.33
C MET A 1 -0.12 3.29 34.74
N ASN A 2 0.97 3.71 35.38
CA ASN A 2 1.14 5.07 35.86
C ASN A 2 1.68 5.93 34.70
N LYS A 3 1.00 7.03 34.37
CA LYS A 3 1.38 7.94 33.27
C LYS A 3 1.99 9.25 33.75
N ASP A 4 2.08 9.44 35.07
CA ASP A 4 2.44 10.71 35.71
C ASP A 4 3.87 10.70 36.31
N LEU A 5 4.58 9.56 36.22
CA LEU A 5 5.94 9.39 36.75
C LEU A 5 6.99 9.72 35.67
N ASP A 6 8.11 10.35 36.03
CA ASP A 6 9.24 10.59 35.11
C ASP A 6 9.72 9.24 34.54
N ASP A 7 9.85 9.19 33.23
CA ASP A 7 10.24 8.04 32.43
C ASP A 7 11.61 7.43 32.81
N ARG A 8 12.46 8.18 33.52
CA ARG A 8 13.75 7.71 34.02
C ARG A 8 13.69 7.10 35.43
N LEU A 9 12.53 7.18 36.09
CA LEU A 9 12.34 6.78 37.49
C LEU A 9 11.40 5.57 37.64
N ILE A 10 11.35 4.71 36.63
CA ILE A 10 10.43 3.56 36.62
C ILE A 10 11.06 2.41 37.42
N PRO A 11 10.42 1.97 38.53
CA PRO A 11 10.91 0.87 39.34
C PRO A 11 10.96 -0.46 38.57
N ASN A 12 11.81 -1.38 39.03
CA ASN A 12 11.85 -2.72 38.48
C ASN A 12 10.48 -3.41 38.65
N GLY A 13 9.96 -4.00 37.58
CA GLY A 13 8.65 -4.65 37.55
C GLY A 13 7.48 -3.74 37.14
N GLU A 14 7.72 -2.46 36.87
CA GLU A 14 6.72 -1.57 36.28
C GLU A 14 6.79 -1.53 34.74
N TYR A 15 5.61 -1.42 34.11
CA TYR A 15 5.46 -1.44 32.66
C TYR A 15 5.21 -0.02 32.13
N ARG A 16 5.84 0.30 30.98
CA ARG A 16 5.63 1.54 30.24
C ARG A 16 4.55 1.38 29.19
N ASP A 17 3.75 2.43 29.00
CA ASP A 17 2.92 2.56 27.79
C ASP A 17 3.81 3.06 26.67
N ALA A 18 3.72 2.44 25.51
CA ALA A 18 4.46 2.85 24.33
C ALA A 18 3.64 2.53 23.08
N GLN A 19 3.57 3.49 22.15
CA GLN A 19 2.93 3.32 20.85
C GLN A 19 3.91 3.67 19.74
N ASN A 20 3.81 2.96 18.61
CA ASN A 20 4.72 3.11 17.46
C ASN A 20 6.19 3.01 17.88
N ILE A 21 6.58 1.93 18.54
CA ILE A 21 7.98 1.71 18.92
C ILE A 21 8.67 0.68 18.03
N SER A 22 9.95 0.90 17.77
CA SER A 22 10.88 -0.10 17.23
C SER A 22 11.84 -0.55 18.31
N VAL A 23 12.17 -1.83 18.32
CA VAL A 23 13.08 -2.43 19.30
C VAL A 23 14.31 -2.96 18.58
N GLY A 24 15.46 -2.33 18.81
CA GLY A 24 16.76 -2.84 18.38
C GLY A 24 17.27 -3.87 19.38
N LYS A 25 17.57 -5.09 18.91
CA LYS A 25 18.29 -6.10 19.72
C LYS A 25 19.76 -6.05 19.38
N SER A 26 20.63 -5.99 20.39
CA SER A 26 22.06 -6.27 20.22
C SER A 26 22.37 -7.66 20.78
N GLU A 27 23.33 -8.36 20.19
CA GLU A 27 23.75 -9.70 20.63
C GLU A 27 24.66 -9.68 21.87
N ALA A 28 25.00 -8.48 22.38
CA ALA A 28 25.74 -8.32 23.62
C ALA A 28 24.77 -8.16 24.80
N ASP A 29 25.12 -8.81 25.92
CA ASP A 29 24.27 -9.14 27.07
C ASP A 29 23.53 -8.00 27.79
N ASP A 30 23.60 -6.73 27.36
CA ASP A 30 23.09 -5.64 28.20
C ASP A 30 22.51 -4.39 27.52
N ILE A 31 22.20 -4.40 26.20
CA ILE A 31 21.56 -3.22 25.59
C ILE A 31 20.55 -3.60 24.50
N GLY A 32 19.27 -3.32 24.78
CA GLY A 32 18.23 -3.15 23.77
C GLY A 32 17.88 -1.67 23.64
N SER A 33 17.82 -1.14 22.41
CA SER A 33 17.36 0.22 22.17
C SER A 33 15.85 0.23 21.91
N LEU A 34 15.16 1.20 22.52
CA LEU A 34 13.75 1.49 22.26
C LEU A 34 13.66 2.86 21.63
N GLU A 35 13.10 2.94 20.43
CA GLU A 35 12.96 4.19 19.69
C GLU A 35 11.50 4.38 19.26
N THR A 36 11.02 5.61 19.31
CA THR A 36 9.70 5.96 18.77
C THR A 36 9.79 6.16 17.27
N VAL A 37 8.92 5.48 16.55
CA VAL A 37 8.73 5.58 15.11
C VAL A 37 7.55 6.52 14.82
N LEU A 38 7.63 7.22 13.70
CA LEU A 38 6.53 8.07 13.23
C LEU A 38 5.28 7.22 12.99
N GLY A 39 4.12 7.79 13.30
CA GLY A 39 2.83 7.18 12.99
C GLY A 39 2.48 7.31 11.50
N ASN A 40 1.38 6.67 11.12
CA ASN A 40 0.85 6.76 9.75
C ASN A 40 -0.08 7.96 9.61
N ILE A 41 -0.05 8.60 8.45
CA ILE A 41 -1.06 9.57 8.02
C ILE A 41 -1.84 8.98 6.85
N LEU A 42 -3.12 9.35 6.72
CA LEU A 42 -3.88 9.00 5.53
C LEU A 42 -3.25 9.70 4.31
N GLY A 43 -2.88 8.89 3.31
CA GLY A 43 -2.22 9.36 2.10
C GLY A 43 -3.16 10.18 1.22
N ASN A 44 -4.14 9.50 0.60
CA ASN A 44 -5.21 10.12 -0.17
C ASN A 44 -6.41 9.17 -0.36
N ASP A 45 -7.56 9.72 -0.74
CA ASP A 45 -8.74 8.97 -1.22
C ASP A 45 -8.79 8.97 -2.75
N PHE A 46 -8.69 7.79 -3.36
CA PHE A 46 -8.62 7.63 -4.82
C PHE A 46 -10.04 7.56 -5.39
N ASN A 47 -10.46 8.66 -6.03
CA ASN A 47 -11.72 8.75 -6.76
C ASN A 47 -12.96 8.28 -5.97
N SER A 48 -13.25 9.04 -4.89
CA SER A 48 -14.30 8.77 -3.90
C SER A 48 -15.74 8.67 -4.42
N ASN A 49 -15.98 8.98 -5.70
CA ASN A 49 -17.29 8.89 -6.33
C ASN A 49 -17.66 7.46 -6.78
N ILE A 50 -16.69 6.55 -6.86
CA ILE A 50 -16.90 5.17 -7.33
C ILE A 50 -17.08 4.24 -6.12
N ILE A 51 -18.26 3.65 -6.03
CA ILE A 51 -18.59 2.72 -4.95
C ILE A 51 -17.82 1.41 -5.14
N SER A 52 -17.29 0.86 -4.05
CA SER A 52 -16.55 -0.40 -4.04
C SER A 52 -15.26 -0.40 -4.86
N LEU A 53 -14.62 0.75 -5.09
CA LEU A 53 -13.30 0.78 -5.67
C LEU A 53 -12.27 0.25 -4.67
N GLU A 54 -11.46 -0.74 -5.07
CA GLU A 54 -10.49 -1.39 -4.19
C GLU A 54 -9.09 -1.38 -4.83
N ILE A 55 -8.07 -1.19 -4.00
CA ILE A 55 -6.67 -1.29 -4.40
C ILE A 55 -6.30 -2.77 -4.46
N ILE A 56 -5.90 -3.24 -5.63
CA ILE A 56 -5.53 -4.64 -5.89
C ILE A 56 -4.01 -4.84 -6.02
N GLY A 57 -3.24 -3.76 -5.89
CA GLY A 57 -1.78 -3.79 -5.93
C GLY A 57 -1.19 -2.39 -5.93
N TYR A 58 0.09 -2.31 -5.59
CA TYR A 58 0.86 -1.07 -5.67
C TYR A 58 2.34 -1.38 -5.96
N TYR A 59 3.05 -0.36 -6.41
CA TYR A 59 4.50 -0.35 -6.56
C TYR A 59 5.04 0.96 -5.99
N ALA A 60 6.07 0.87 -5.15
CA ALA A 60 6.72 2.02 -4.54
C ALA A 60 8.01 2.33 -5.30
N ASP A 61 8.05 3.48 -5.98
CA ASP A 61 9.26 4.01 -6.58
C ASP A 61 9.91 4.98 -5.58
N GLU A 62 10.86 4.44 -4.82
CA GLU A 62 11.58 5.18 -3.76
C GLU A 62 12.49 6.26 -4.34
N ILE A 63 12.97 6.11 -5.59
CA ILE A 63 13.91 7.04 -6.21
C ILE A 63 13.18 8.34 -6.56
N ASN A 64 11.99 8.24 -7.13
CA ASN A 64 11.19 9.40 -7.52
C ASN A 64 10.14 9.79 -6.47
N ASN A 65 10.09 9.09 -5.33
CA ASN A 65 9.12 9.28 -4.25
C ASN A 65 7.67 9.29 -4.77
N ARG A 66 7.29 8.23 -5.48
CA ARG A 66 5.95 8.06 -6.04
C ARG A 66 5.46 6.63 -5.88
N PHE A 67 4.15 6.46 -5.87
CA PHE A 67 3.49 5.16 -5.84
C PHE A 67 2.69 4.97 -7.11
N ILE A 68 2.80 3.80 -7.72
CA ILE A 68 1.92 3.37 -8.80
C ILE A 68 0.89 2.43 -8.17
N ILE A 69 -0.39 2.73 -8.33
CA ILE A 69 -1.46 2.05 -7.60
C ILE A 69 -2.48 1.52 -8.62
N PHE A 70 -2.89 0.27 -8.42
CA PHE A 70 -3.81 -0.45 -9.29
C PHE A 70 -5.16 -0.60 -8.58
N LEU A 71 -6.24 -0.15 -9.22
CA LEU A 71 -7.58 -0.18 -8.62
C LEU A 71 -8.63 -0.75 -9.56
N THR A 72 -9.62 -1.41 -8.98
CA THR A 72 -10.81 -1.84 -9.71
C THR A 72 -12.03 -1.99 -8.80
N ASP A 73 -13.22 -1.79 -9.37
CA ASP A 73 -14.49 -2.10 -8.72
C ASP A 73 -15.04 -3.48 -9.12
N TYR A 74 -14.37 -4.18 -10.05
CA TYR A 74 -14.85 -5.43 -10.64
C TYR A 74 -14.44 -6.65 -9.81
N THR A 75 -15.43 -7.46 -9.43
CA THR A 75 -15.21 -8.79 -8.85
C THR A 75 -15.59 -9.85 -9.87
N ASP A 76 -14.64 -10.71 -10.23
CA ASP A 76 -14.93 -11.85 -11.12
C ASP A 76 -15.32 -13.07 -10.29
N THR A 77 -16.59 -13.45 -10.32
CA THR A 77 -17.12 -14.60 -9.58
C THR A 77 -17.09 -15.88 -10.40
N ASN A 78 -16.65 -15.84 -11.65
CA ASN A 78 -16.72 -16.98 -12.57
C ASN A 78 -15.46 -17.87 -12.45
N ALA A 79 -15.66 -19.19 -12.57
CA ALA A 79 -14.55 -20.15 -12.58
C ALA A 79 -13.62 -19.96 -13.80
N ASN A 80 -14.20 -19.54 -14.93
CA ASN A 80 -13.47 -19.10 -16.12
C ASN A 80 -13.43 -17.58 -16.15
N PRO A 81 -12.24 -16.94 -16.23
CA PRO A 81 -12.13 -15.48 -16.14
C PRO A 81 -12.97 -14.76 -17.20
N THR A 82 -13.84 -13.84 -16.76
CA THR A 82 -14.63 -13.00 -17.67
C THR A 82 -14.19 -11.55 -17.63
N PRO A 83 -14.09 -10.85 -18.78
CA PRO A 83 -13.66 -9.46 -18.78
C PRO A 83 -14.70 -8.54 -18.09
N PRO A 84 -14.25 -7.44 -17.45
CA PRO A 84 -15.13 -6.46 -16.85
C PRO A 84 -16.07 -5.84 -17.88
N SER A 85 -17.29 -5.52 -17.46
CA SER A 85 -18.31 -4.87 -18.30
C SER A 85 -18.07 -3.37 -18.42
N SER A 86 -18.75 -2.68 -19.33
CA SER A 86 -18.59 -1.23 -19.54
C SER A 86 -19.01 -0.36 -18.35
N THR A 87 -19.67 -0.92 -17.34
CA THR A 87 -19.99 -0.22 -16.09
C THR A 87 -18.91 -0.35 -15.03
N ASN A 88 -17.93 -1.23 -15.25
CA ASN A 88 -16.82 -1.45 -14.33
C ASN A 88 -15.66 -0.51 -14.62
N ASN A 89 -14.92 -0.23 -13.58
CA ASN A 89 -13.80 0.69 -13.58
C ASN A 89 -12.50 -0.05 -13.26
N CYS A 90 -11.47 0.25 -14.04
CA CYS A 90 -10.10 -0.21 -13.84
C CYS A 90 -9.19 0.99 -14.03
N PHE A 91 -8.31 1.25 -13.05
CA PHE A 91 -7.43 2.41 -13.03
C PHE A 91 -6.01 2.04 -12.65
N ILE A 92 -5.07 2.81 -13.19
CA ILE A 92 -3.70 2.93 -12.70
C ILE A 92 -3.50 4.40 -12.34
N TYR A 93 -3.25 4.68 -11.08
CA TYR A 93 -2.93 6.02 -10.58
C TYR A 93 -1.44 6.11 -10.22
N GLU A 94 -0.88 7.29 -10.41
CA GLU A 94 0.36 7.72 -9.76
C GLU A 94 -0.01 8.58 -8.53
N TYR A 95 0.63 8.31 -7.41
CA TYR A 95 0.47 9.08 -6.18
C TYR A 95 1.83 9.59 -5.69
N THR A 96 1.93 10.91 -5.51
CA THR A 96 3.13 11.55 -4.96
C THR A 96 2.87 11.98 -3.52
N PRO A 97 3.53 11.38 -2.51
CA PRO A 97 3.27 11.69 -1.10
C PRO A 97 3.63 13.14 -0.71
N SER A 98 4.64 13.74 -1.36
CA SER A 98 5.16 15.07 -1.01
C SER A 98 4.11 16.18 -1.14
N ASN A 99 3.27 16.12 -2.17
CA ASN A 99 2.21 17.10 -2.43
C ASN A 99 0.80 16.50 -2.30
N LYS A 100 0.70 15.21 -1.96
CA LYS A 100 -0.54 14.42 -2.01
C LYS A 100 -1.23 14.44 -3.38
N GLY A 101 -0.45 14.63 -4.45
CA GLY A 101 -0.95 14.66 -5.82
C GLY A 101 -1.35 13.26 -6.28
N VAL A 102 -2.46 13.17 -7.01
CA VAL A 102 -2.91 11.95 -7.67
C VAL A 102 -3.12 12.22 -9.14
N ASP A 103 -2.40 11.50 -9.98
CA ASP A 103 -2.47 11.60 -11.43
C ASP A 103 -2.98 10.28 -12.01
N LEU A 104 -3.99 10.37 -12.89
CA LEU A 104 -4.52 9.21 -13.60
C LEU A 104 -3.58 8.85 -14.76
N LEU A 105 -2.89 7.72 -14.67
CA LEU A 105 -2.02 7.24 -15.75
C LEU A 105 -2.82 6.54 -16.84
N VAL A 106 -3.65 5.57 -16.44
CA VAL A 106 -4.41 4.73 -17.39
C VAL A 106 -5.77 4.40 -16.80
N SER A 107 -6.81 4.47 -17.64
CA SER A 107 -8.15 3.99 -17.30
C SER A 107 -8.75 3.20 -18.45
N GLY A 108 -9.50 2.15 -18.10
CA GLY A 108 -10.35 1.45 -19.07
C GLY A 108 -10.47 -0.04 -18.82
N ILE A 109 -11.59 -0.60 -19.30
CA ILE A 109 -11.92 -2.03 -19.17
C ILE A 109 -10.89 -2.95 -19.82
N PHE A 110 -10.12 -2.43 -20.77
CA PHE A 110 -9.06 -3.20 -21.43
C PHE A 110 -8.02 -3.69 -20.43
N LEU A 111 -7.80 -2.99 -19.31
CA LEU A 111 -6.89 -3.44 -18.25
C LEU A 111 -7.31 -4.79 -17.65
N ASN A 112 -8.61 -5.14 -17.70
CA ASN A 112 -9.14 -6.43 -17.26
C ASN A 112 -8.70 -6.83 -15.84
N PHE A 113 -8.70 -5.85 -14.93
CA PHE A 113 -8.41 -6.09 -13.51
C PHE A 113 -9.59 -6.75 -12.82
N SER A 114 -9.32 -7.45 -11.73
CA SER A 114 -10.34 -8.06 -10.87
C SER A 114 -9.86 -8.11 -9.43
N LYS A 115 -10.76 -7.84 -8.47
CA LYS A 115 -10.47 -7.94 -7.03
C LYS A 115 -9.99 -9.32 -6.60
N ASN A 116 -10.44 -10.38 -7.26
CA ASN A 116 -10.05 -11.76 -6.96
C ASN A 116 -8.67 -12.14 -7.52
N LYS A 117 -8.05 -11.25 -8.30
CA LYS A 117 -6.75 -11.45 -8.96
C LYS A 117 -5.88 -10.21 -8.73
N PRO A 118 -5.31 -10.07 -7.50
CA PRO A 118 -4.43 -8.96 -7.19
C PRO A 118 -3.16 -9.01 -8.04
N ILE A 119 -2.53 -7.85 -8.21
CA ILE A 119 -1.26 -7.73 -8.91
C ILE A 119 -0.19 -8.44 -8.08
N THR A 120 0.50 -9.42 -8.69
CA THR A 120 1.49 -10.27 -8.01
C THR A 120 2.92 -9.81 -8.22
N GLY A 121 3.18 -9.02 -9.27
CA GLY A 121 4.50 -8.46 -9.54
C GLY A 121 4.36 -7.19 -10.35
N VAL A 122 5.21 -6.21 -10.03
CA VAL A 122 5.32 -4.93 -10.73
C VAL A 122 6.79 -4.59 -10.85
N ASP A 123 7.19 -4.11 -12.02
CA ASP A 123 8.54 -3.63 -12.29
C ASP A 123 8.46 -2.35 -13.12
N LEU A 124 9.39 -1.44 -12.88
CA LEU A 124 9.49 -0.17 -13.58
C LEU A 124 10.90 -0.06 -14.14
N ILE A 125 11.03 -0.21 -15.45
CA ILE A 125 12.31 -0.12 -16.15
C ILE A 125 12.25 1.15 -16.98
N GLU A 126 13.05 2.15 -16.59
CA GLU A 126 13.00 3.49 -17.17
C GLU A 126 11.57 4.07 -17.02
N ASP A 127 10.90 4.36 -18.13
CA ASP A 127 9.52 4.87 -18.17
C ASP A 127 8.49 3.77 -18.48
N LEU A 128 8.91 2.50 -18.55
CA LEU A 128 8.05 1.37 -18.89
C LEU A 128 7.60 0.61 -17.64
N LEU A 129 6.29 0.59 -17.42
CA LEU A 129 5.65 -0.15 -16.33
C LEU A 129 5.26 -1.56 -16.79
N PHE A 130 5.81 -2.56 -16.11
CA PHE A 130 5.48 -3.97 -16.29
C PHE A 130 4.75 -4.49 -15.05
N PHE A 131 3.72 -5.30 -15.25
CA PHE A 131 3.00 -5.92 -14.13
C PHE A 131 2.38 -7.26 -14.54
N THR A 132 2.08 -8.09 -13.54
CA THR A 132 1.43 -9.39 -13.72
C THR A 132 0.39 -9.64 -12.63
N ASP A 133 -0.70 -10.32 -12.98
CA ASP A 133 -1.85 -10.60 -12.12
C ASP A 133 -2.31 -12.07 -12.20
N ASN A 134 -1.52 -12.93 -12.85
CA ASN A 134 -1.84 -14.36 -13.10
C ASN A 134 -3.26 -14.59 -13.68
N ARG A 135 -3.78 -13.61 -14.42
CA ARG A 135 -5.10 -13.62 -15.06
C ARG A 135 -4.99 -13.18 -16.52
N ASN A 136 -4.30 -12.07 -16.75
CA ASN A 136 -4.09 -11.50 -18.06
C ASN A 136 -2.88 -12.13 -18.75
N GLN A 137 -3.04 -12.41 -20.04
CA GLN A 137 -1.90 -12.79 -20.88
C GLN A 137 -0.93 -11.60 -21.04
N PRO A 138 0.37 -11.84 -21.24
CA PRO A 138 1.34 -10.79 -21.56
C PRO A 138 0.88 -9.98 -22.76
N ARG A 139 0.86 -8.65 -22.61
CA ARG A 139 0.49 -7.71 -23.68
C ARG A 139 1.75 -7.02 -24.20
N LYS A 140 1.79 -6.76 -25.50
CA LYS A 140 2.86 -6.00 -26.15
C LYS A 140 2.44 -4.55 -26.33
#